data_AF-A0A7V5J533-F1
#
_entry.id   AF-A0A7V5J533-F1
#
_cell.length_a   1.000
_cell.length_b   1.000
_cell.length_c   1.000
_cell.angle_alpha   90.00
_cell.angle_beta   90.00
_cell.angle_gamma   90.00
#
_symmetry.space_group_name_H-M   'P 1'
#
loop_
_entity.id
_entity.type
_entity.pdbx_description
1 polymer ?
#
loop_
_entity_poly.entity_id
_entity_poly.type
_entity_poly.pdbx_seq_one_letter_code
_entity_poly.pdbx_strand_id
1 'polypeptide(L)'
;MEQALKEKLEKIVELVNNAMVDPDIDLDYCIPEVATTSESCDVTGVPYITVKYSENKYVERKIRLTDTYLKNTPEEIANLITFSIEQFKLEIDGTQLGG
;
A
#
# COMPACT_ATOMS: atom_id res chain seq x y z
N MET A 1 -1.16 -9.00 17.79
CA MET A 1 -0.32 -9.48 16.66
C MET A 1 0.98 -10.07 17.22
N GLU A 2 1.65 -10.99 16.51
CA GLU A 2 2.98 -11.48 16.94
C GLU A 2 4.03 -10.36 16.77
N GLN A 3 4.96 -10.19 17.73
CA GLN A 3 5.88 -9.04 17.74
C GLN A 3 6.75 -8.96 16.48
N ALA A 4 7.27 -10.10 16.00
CA ALA A 4 8.05 -10.17 14.78
C ALA A 4 7.25 -9.77 13.52
N LEU A 5 5.94 -10.07 13.50
CA LEU A 5 5.05 -9.65 12.41
C LEU A 5 4.80 -8.14 12.47
N LYS A 6 4.64 -7.58 13.67
CA LYS A 6 4.48 -6.13 13.86
C LYS A 6 5.72 -5.37 13.36
N GLU A 7 6.91 -5.76 13.79
CA GLU A 7 8.18 -5.11 13.37
C GLU A 7 8.38 -5.19 11.86
N LYS A 8 7.98 -6.32 11.26
CA LYS A 8 8.00 -6.50 9.81
C LYS A 8 7.05 -5.54 9.09
N LEU A 9 5.84 -5.38 9.59
CA LEU A 9 4.84 -4.45 9.03
C LEU A 9 5.26 -2.99 9.20
N GLU A 10 5.82 -2.62 10.36
CA GLU A 10 6.41 -1.29 10.59
C GLU A 10 7.51 -0.99 9.57
N LYS A 11 8.40 -1.95 9.33
CA LYS A 11 9.46 -1.81 8.33
C LYS A 11 8.92 -1.71 6.90
N ILE A 12 7.86 -2.45 6.55
CA ILE A 12 7.20 -2.32 5.24
C ILE A 12 6.64 -0.91 5.07
N VAL A 13 5.94 -0.37 6.08
CA VAL A 13 5.37 0.99 6.03
C VAL A 13 6.46 2.03 5.87
N GLU A 14 7.56 1.91 6.60
CA GLU A 14 8.70 2.83 6.49
C GLU A 14 9.33 2.78 5.09
N LEU A 15 9.60 1.58 4.56
CA LEU A 15 10.20 1.40 3.24
C LEU A 15 9.30 1.93 2.13
N VAL A 16 8.00 1.67 2.20
CA VAL A 16 7.03 2.17 1.21
C VAL A 16 6.94 3.69 1.28
N ASN A 17 6.85 4.29 2.46
CA ASN A 17 6.81 5.76 2.59
C ASN A 17 8.10 6.44 2.08
N ASN A 18 9.27 5.83 2.31
CA ASN A 18 10.52 6.37 1.79
C ASN A 18 10.64 6.21 0.28
N ALA A 19 10.14 5.11 -0.28
CA ALA A 19 10.19 4.87 -1.73
C ALA A 19 9.14 5.70 -2.49
N MET A 20 7.96 5.90 -1.90
CA MET A 20 6.81 6.57 -2.50
C MET A 20 6.67 8.00 -1.94
N VAL A 21 7.55 8.88 -2.41
CA VAL A 21 7.41 10.33 -2.21
C VAL A 21 6.85 10.93 -3.49
N ASP A 22 5.55 10.74 -3.69
CA ASP A 22 4.88 11.14 -4.92
C ASP A 22 3.65 12.01 -4.59
N PRO A 23 3.58 13.26 -5.10
CA PRO A 23 2.47 14.17 -4.78
C PRO A 23 1.15 13.78 -5.45
N ASP A 24 1.16 12.90 -6.46
CA ASP A 24 -0.03 12.43 -7.17
C ASP A 24 -0.64 11.18 -6.53
N ILE A 25 0.00 10.64 -5.48
CA ILE A 25 -0.43 9.44 -4.79
C ILE A 25 -0.60 9.68 -3.29
N ASP A 26 -1.80 9.40 -2.80
CA ASP A 26 -2.10 9.29 -1.38
C ASP A 26 -2.06 7.83 -0.94
N LEU A 27 -1.32 7.56 0.14
CA LEU A 27 -1.23 6.23 0.73
C LEU A 27 -2.03 6.17 2.03
N ASP A 28 -2.93 5.20 2.09
CA ASP A 28 -3.72 4.89 3.26
C ASP A 28 -3.39 3.50 3.78
N TYR A 29 -3.09 3.40 5.07
CA TYR A 29 -2.73 2.16 5.72
C TYR A 29 -3.89 1.64 6.55
N CYS A 30 -4.18 0.35 6.39
CA CYS A 30 -5.04 -0.41 7.28
C CYS A 30 -4.23 -1.58 7.83
N ILE A 31 -3.36 -1.27 8.79
CA ILE A 31 -2.50 -2.23 9.47
C ILE A 31 -2.72 -2.06 10.98
N PRO A 32 -3.50 -2.96 11.61
CA PRO A 32 -3.78 -2.89 13.04
C PRO A 32 -2.48 -2.86 13.85
N GLU A 33 -2.45 -2.06 14.91
CA GLU A 33 -1.31 -1.91 15.82
C GLU A 33 -0.04 -1.28 15.22
N VAL A 34 -0.06 -0.89 13.93
CA VAL A 34 1.07 -0.30 13.20
C VAL A 34 0.71 1.04 12.59
N ALA A 35 -0.20 1.06 11.61
CA ALA A 35 -0.60 2.24 10.88
C ALA A 35 -2.05 2.07 10.40
N THR A 36 -2.97 2.80 11.02
CA THR A 36 -4.39 2.78 10.68
C THR A 36 -4.82 4.21 10.37
N THR A 37 -4.60 4.62 9.12
CA THR A 37 -5.01 5.94 8.61
C THR A 37 -6.34 5.86 7.86
N SER A 38 -6.66 4.68 7.31
CA SER A 38 -7.93 4.46 6.62
C SER A 38 -9.08 4.41 7.63
N GLU A 39 -10.06 5.31 7.49
CA GLU A 39 -11.29 5.33 8.29
C GLU A 39 -12.17 4.08 8.08
N SER A 40 -12.00 3.42 6.93
CA SER A 40 -12.69 2.17 6.58
C SER A 40 -11.88 0.91 6.94
N CYS A 41 -10.85 1.06 7.77
CA CYS A 41 -9.99 -0.04 8.14
C CYS A 41 -10.76 -1.07 8.99
N ASP A 42 -10.93 -2.27 8.45
CA ASP A 42 -11.41 -3.41 9.22
C ASP A 42 -10.24 -3.98 10.02
N VAL A 43 -10.15 -3.57 11.29
CA VAL A 43 -9.04 -3.96 12.17
C VAL A 43 -9.04 -5.46 12.53
N THR A 44 -10.11 -6.18 12.18
CA THR A 44 -10.23 -7.63 12.36
C THR A 44 -9.87 -8.41 11.09
N GLY A 45 -9.69 -7.71 9.97
CA GLY A 45 -9.44 -8.26 8.65
C GLY A 45 -7.96 -8.40 8.31
N VAL A 46 -7.71 -8.76 7.05
CA VAL A 46 -6.35 -8.87 6.49
C VAL A 46 -5.78 -7.45 6.35
N PRO A 47 -4.57 -7.17 6.86
CA PRO A 47 -3.96 -5.85 6.72
C PRO A 47 -3.76 -5.50 5.25
N TYR A 48 -3.95 -4.23 4.90
CA TYR A 48 -3.84 -3.76 3.53
C TYR A 48 -3.36 -2.31 3.44
N ILE A 49 -2.87 -1.97 2.25
CA ILE A 49 -2.46 -0.62 1.86
C ILE A 49 -3.38 -0.19 0.73
N THR A 50 -3.93 1.01 0.83
CA THR A 50 -4.76 1.63 -0.20
C THR A 50 -3.96 2.72 -0.86
N VAL A 51 -3.83 2.61 -2.17
CA VAL A 51 -3.17 3.59 -3.03
C VAL A 51 -4.28 4.39 -3.68
N LYS A 52 -4.32 5.70 -3.48
CA LYS A 52 -5.33 6.59 -4.05
C LYS A 52 -4.63 7.57 -4.97
N TYR A 53 -5.24 7.82 -6.13
CA TYR A 53 -4.77 8.88 -7.00
C TYR A 53 -5.28 10.22 -6.49
N SER A 54 -4.38 11.14 -6.15
CA SER A 54 -4.72 12.40 -5.47
C SER A 54 -5.64 13.29 -6.31
N GLU A 55 -5.51 13.26 -7.63
CA GLU A 55 -6.39 14.00 -8.54
C GLU A 55 -7.79 13.37 -8.69
N ASN A 56 -7.94 12.07 -8.39
CA ASN A 56 -9.23 11.38 -8.48
C ASN A 56 -9.39 10.33 -7.37
N LYS A 57 -10.03 10.77 -6.28
CA LYS A 57 -10.34 9.93 -5.11
C LYS A 57 -11.17 8.67 -5.38
N TYR A 58 -11.79 8.53 -6.56
CA TYR A 58 -12.53 7.33 -6.95
C TYR A 58 -11.63 6.27 -7.61
N VAL A 59 -10.40 6.66 -7.95
CA VAL A 59 -9.38 5.79 -8.53
C VAL A 59 -8.46 5.36 -7.39
N GLU A 60 -8.74 4.17 -6.88
CA GLU A 60 -7.98 3.56 -5.78
C GLU A 60 -7.59 2.11 -6.08
N ARG A 61 -6.50 1.64 -5.49
CA ARG A 61 -6.03 0.25 -5.55
C ARG A 61 -5.70 -0.25 -4.14
N LYS A 62 -6.30 -1.38 -3.76
CA LYS A 62 -6.05 -2.03 -2.46
C LYS A 62 -5.08 -3.18 -2.63
N ILE A 63 -3.94 -3.09 -1.94
CA ILE A 63 -2.89 -4.10 -1.89
C ILE A 63 -3.00 -4.82 -0.54
N ARG A 64 -3.48 -6.07 -0.56
CA ARG A 64 -3.68 -6.87 0.66
C ARG A 64 -2.40 -7.60 1.05
N LEU A 65 -1.95 -7.40 2.28
CA LEU A 65 -0.81 -8.09 2.90
C LEU A 65 -1.25 -9.45 3.42
N THR A 66 -1.61 -10.34 2.49
CA THR A 66 -1.99 -11.73 2.80
C THR A 66 -0.84 -12.52 3.41
N ASP A 67 -1.14 -13.64 4.07
CA ASP A 67 -0.13 -14.59 4.59
C ASP A 67 0.94 -14.95 3.57
N THR A 68 0.55 -15.15 2.30
CA THR A 68 1.50 -15.45 1.22
C THR A 68 2.46 -14.28 0.97
N TYR A 69 1.96 -13.04 0.99
CA TYR A 69 2.78 -11.84 0.88
C TYR A 69 3.76 -11.74 2.04
N LEU A 70 3.26 -12.00 3.26
CA LEU A 70 4.02 -11.96 4.50
C LEU A 70 5.07 -13.07 4.64
N LYS A 71 5.17 -14.02 3.70
CA LYS A 71 6.29 -14.96 3.63
C LYS A 71 7.58 -14.34 3.06
N ASN A 72 7.46 -13.29 2.26
CA ASN A 72 8.61 -12.59 1.66
C ASN A 72 9.30 -11.66 2.66
N THR A 73 10.49 -11.17 2.35
CA THR A 73 11.17 -10.18 3.21
C THR A 73 10.44 -8.82 3.21
N PRO A 74 10.61 -7.97 4.25
CA PRO A 74 10.04 -6.63 4.26
C PRO A 74 10.42 -5.81 3.01
N GLU A 75 11.66 -5.97 2.55
CA GLU A 75 12.20 -5.27 1.37
C GLU A 75 11.56 -5.75 0.07
N GLU A 76 11.38 -7.06 -0.11
CA GLU A 76 10.65 -7.60 -1.27
C GLU A 76 9.19 -7.12 -1.28
N ILE A 77 8.52 -7.12 -0.12
CA ILE A 77 7.14 -6.65 -0.01
C ILE A 77 7.06 -5.17 -0.38
N ALA A 78 7.96 -4.33 0.15
CA ALA A 78 8.00 -2.91 -0.18
C ALA A 78 8.25 -2.69 -1.68
N ASN A 79 9.19 -3.41 -2.28
CA ASN A 79 9.46 -3.33 -3.72
C ASN A 79 8.24 -3.74 -4.57
N LEU A 80 7.53 -4.81 -4.18
CA LEU A 80 6.31 -5.24 -4.86
C LEU A 80 5.19 -4.19 -4.76
N ILE A 81 5.04 -3.54 -3.59
CA ILE A 81 4.07 -2.48 -3.38
C ILE A 81 4.42 -1.27 -4.26
N THR A 82 5.67 -0.79 -4.21
CA THR A 82 6.15 0.32 -5.03
C THR A 82 5.95 0.03 -6.52
N PHE A 83 6.32 -1.17 -6.99
CA PHE A 83 6.08 -1.57 -8.37
C PHE A 83 4.57 -1.56 -8.72
N SER A 84 3.71 -2.05 -7.83
CA SER A 84 2.26 -2.04 -8.03
C SER A 84 1.68 -0.63 -8.10
N ILE A 85 2.27 0.34 -7.39
CA ILE A 85 1.87 1.75 -7.43
C ILE A 85 2.31 2.40 -8.74
N GLU A 86 3.55 2.16 -9.16
CA GLU A 86 4.05 2.66 -10.44
C GLU A 86 3.23 2.12 -11.62
N GLN A 87 2.89 0.84 -11.61
CA GLN A 87 1.98 0.26 -12.62
C GLN A 87 0.58 0.90 -12.57
N PHE A 88 0.06 1.14 -11.36
CA PHE A 88 -1.24 1.80 -11.19
C PHE A 88 -1.25 3.20 -11.83
N LYS A 89 -0.19 4.00 -11.63
CA LYS A 89 -0.04 5.31 -12.27
C LYS A 89 -0.01 5.19 -13.79
N LEU A 90 0.83 4.31 -14.32
CA LEU A 90 0.96 4.07 -15.76
C LEU A 90 -0.37 3.65 -16.40
N GLU A 91 -1.17 2.85 -15.70
CA GLU A 91 -2.51 2.49 -16.16
C GLU A 91 -3.43 3.71 -16.26
N ILE A 92 -3.42 4.61 -15.27
CA ILE A 92 -4.23 5.82 -15.26
C ILE A 92 -3.81 6.77 -16.39
N ASP A 93 -2.51 7.10 -16.47
CA ASP A 93 -1.92 7.94 -17.53
C ASP A 93 -2.21 7.36 -18.92
N GLY A 94 -2.04 6.04 -19.08
CA GLY A 94 -2.31 5.34 -20.34
C GLY A 94 -3.79 5.33 -20.71
N THR A 95 -4.70 5.27 -19.74
CA THR A 95 -6.15 5.38 -19.98
C THR A 95 -6.54 6.79 -20.43
N GLN A 96 -5.81 7.82 -19.99
CA GLN A 96 -6.05 9.22 -20.37
C GLN A 96 -5.64 9.53 -21.82
N LEU A 97 -4.72 8.77 -22.41
CA LEU A 97 -4.25 8.93 -23.80
C LEU A 97 -5.08 8.14 -24.83
N GLY A 98 -6.06 7.35 -24.40
CA GLY A 98 -6.85 6.44 -25.24
C GLY A 98 -8.31 6.84 -25.47
N GLY A 99 -8.68 8.10 -25.23
CA GLY A 99 -10.04 8.64 -25.39
C GLY A 99 -10.18 9.59 -26.58
#